data_AF-A0A357BW66-F1
#
_entry.id   AF-A0A357BW66-F1
#
_cell.length_a   1.000
_cell.length_b   1.000
_cell.length_c   1.000
_cell.angle_alpha   90.00
_cell.angle_beta   90.00
_cell.angle_gamma   90.00
#
_symmetry.space_group_name_H-M   'P 1'
#
loop_
_entity.id
_entity.type
_entity.pdbx_description
1 polymer ?
#
loop_
_entity_poly.entity_id
_entity_poly.type
_entity_poly.pdbx_seq_one_letter_code
_entity_poly.pdbx_strand_id
1 'polypeptide(L)'
;MNKHENGFVLILVLATFVIIAILFMMNMPGSFFPTRSNEKIDMFAEQPWFEENRLFGGNAFPVKQTGEGGKVVIEKNTVLKGIIFRKGENRGQIEITLSPDGKASGECSCQYEYPDSSYQIAAEFAGNIDPTKILKNKDGKDEKPLYFITKGKYQQVKTDKAGKGSWITNENVYVVGWVEQGYSAKGKVFFMTSSEDNGNAEYDWQTNLNGERIK
;
A
#
# COMPACT_ATOMS: atom_id res chain seq x y z
N MET A 1 -51.14 -48.42 -27.43
CA MET A 1 -49.91 -48.67 -26.62
C MET A 1 -49.01 -47.44 -26.73
N ASN A 2 -48.65 -46.89 -25.58
CA ASN A 2 -48.47 -45.46 -25.35
C ASN A 2 -47.10 -44.94 -25.83
N LYS A 3 -47.08 -44.23 -26.96
CA LYS A 3 -45.88 -43.50 -27.43
C LYS A 3 -45.86 -42.04 -26.99
N HIS A 4 -47.00 -41.49 -26.57
CA HIS A 4 -47.13 -40.11 -26.09
C HIS A 4 -46.85 -39.93 -24.60
N GLU A 5 -46.98 -40.98 -23.77
CA GLU A 5 -46.74 -40.87 -22.32
C GLU A 5 -45.23 -40.79 -22.00
N ASN A 6 -44.39 -41.46 -22.79
CA ASN A 6 -42.94 -41.48 -22.54
C ASN A 6 -42.25 -40.14 -22.81
N GLY A 7 -42.78 -39.33 -23.74
CA GLY A 7 -42.26 -37.99 -24.01
C GLY A 7 -42.53 -37.02 -22.87
N PHE A 8 -43.71 -37.12 -22.25
CA PHE A 8 -44.09 -36.28 -21.12
C PHE A 8 -43.31 -36.63 -19.85
N VAL A 9 -43.10 -37.94 -19.60
CA VAL A 9 -42.27 -38.42 -18.50
C VAL A 9 -40.82 -37.95 -18.64
N LEU A 10 -40.26 -37.98 -19.87
CA LEU A 10 -38.91 -37.50 -20.13
C LEU A 10 -38.77 -35.99 -19.84
N ILE A 11 -39.76 -35.18 -20.24
CA ILE A 11 -39.78 -33.73 -19.99
C ILE A 11 -39.87 -33.43 -18.49
N LEU A 12 -40.72 -34.16 -17.76
CA LEU A 12 -40.86 -34.01 -16.32
C LEU A 12 -39.55 -34.32 -15.59
N VAL A 13 -38.89 -35.43 -15.93
CA VAL A 13 -37.60 -35.80 -15.34
C VAL A 13 -36.54 -34.75 -15.64
N LEU A 14 -36.48 -34.24 -16.87
CA LEU A 14 -35.54 -33.20 -17.25
C LEU A 14 -35.78 -31.89 -16.48
N ALA A 15 -37.05 -31.47 -16.36
CA ALA A 15 -37.43 -30.27 -15.63
C ALA A 15 -37.07 -30.38 -14.14
N THR A 16 -37.33 -31.54 -13.52
CA THR A 16 -36.93 -31.79 -12.13
C THR A 16 -35.41 -31.73 -11.96
N PHE A 17 -34.65 -32.30 -12.89
CA PHE A 17 -33.18 -32.25 -12.84
C PHE A 17 -32.65 -30.82 -12.93
N VAL A 18 -33.23 -30.00 -13.81
CA VAL A 18 -32.87 -28.58 -13.97
C VAL A 18 -33.19 -27.79 -12.69
N ILE A 19 -34.36 -28.00 -12.08
CA ILE A 19 -34.74 -27.33 -10.84
C ILE A 19 -33.79 -27.72 -9.70
N ILE A 20 -33.46 -29.00 -9.57
CA ILE A 20 -32.50 -29.47 -8.56
C ILE A 20 -31.12 -28.87 -8.81
N ALA A 21 -30.65 -28.80 -10.06
CA ALA A 21 -29.37 -28.18 -10.40
C ALA A 21 -29.34 -26.68 -10.06
N ILE A 22 -30.42 -25.95 -10.32
CA ILE A 22 -30.54 -24.53 -9.95
C ILE A 22 -30.53 -24.37 -8.43
N LEU A 23 -31.30 -25.18 -7.70
CA LEU A 23 -31.32 -25.14 -6.23
C LEU A 23 -29.95 -25.52 -5.64
N PHE A 24 -29.25 -26.47 -6.24
CA PHE A 24 -27.89 -26.86 -5.84
C PHE A 24 -26.88 -25.73 -6.11
N MET A 25 -27.01 -25.02 -7.23
CA MET A 25 -26.20 -23.82 -7.50
C MET A 25 -26.54 -22.66 -6.55
N MET A 26 -27.81 -22.49 -6.17
CA MET A 26 -28.22 -21.46 -5.20
C MET A 26 -27.75 -21.77 -3.77
N ASN A 27 -27.59 -23.04 -3.41
CA ASN A 27 -27.20 -23.47 -2.06
C ASN A 27 -25.71 -23.79 -1.93
N MET A 28 -24.92 -23.65 -3.00
CA MET A 28 -23.46 -23.64 -2.87
C MET A 28 -23.03 -22.29 -2.26
N PRO A 29 -22.34 -22.29 -1.11
CA PRO A 29 -21.67 -21.07 -0.63
C PRO A 29 -20.73 -20.59 -1.74
N GLY A 30 -20.95 -19.33 -2.17
CA GLY A 30 -20.50 -18.76 -3.45
C GLY A 30 -19.01 -18.90 -3.74
N SER A 31 -18.62 -20.06 -4.25
CA SER A 31 -17.25 -20.40 -4.64
C SER A 31 -17.00 -20.19 -6.15
N PHE A 32 -18.04 -19.82 -6.90
CA PHE A 32 -18.00 -19.66 -8.38
C PHE A 32 -18.35 -18.27 -8.90
N PHE A 33 -18.68 -17.33 -8.01
CA PHE A 33 -18.48 -15.91 -8.31
C PHE A 33 -17.21 -15.49 -7.58
N PRO A 34 -16.38 -14.58 -8.12
CA PRO A 34 -15.53 -13.79 -7.24
C PRO A 34 -16.51 -13.06 -6.32
N THR A 35 -16.79 -13.64 -5.15
CA THR A 35 -17.14 -12.85 -4.01
C THR A 35 -16.08 -11.76 -4.01
N ARG A 36 -16.49 -10.52 -4.29
CA ARG A 36 -15.90 -9.37 -3.61
C ARG A 36 -15.92 -9.80 -2.15
N SER A 37 -14.84 -10.44 -1.73
CA SER A 37 -14.54 -10.62 -0.32
C SER A 37 -14.76 -9.23 0.24
N ASN A 38 -15.55 -9.11 1.30
CA ASN A 38 -15.74 -7.86 2.03
C ASN A 38 -14.40 -7.14 2.05
N GLU A 39 -14.25 -6.17 1.14
CA GLU A 39 -12.94 -5.73 0.69
C GLU A 39 -12.32 -5.14 1.94
N LYS A 40 -11.15 -5.65 2.33
CA LYS A 40 -10.31 -4.84 3.18
C LYS A 40 -10.11 -3.56 2.37
N ILE A 41 -10.82 -2.48 2.73
CA ILE A 41 -10.53 -1.15 2.21
C ILE A 41 -9.09 -0.90 2.65
N ASP A 42 -8.16 -1.22 1.77
CA ASP A 42 -6.75 -0.97 1.97
C ASP A 42 -6.59 0.54 1.89
N MET A 43 -6.10 1.13 2.98
CA MET A 43 -5.88 2.57 3.05
C MET A 43 -4.85 3.08 2.03
N PHE A 44 -4.14 2.15 1.36
CA PHE A 44 -3.23 2.39 0.26
C PHE A 44 -3.64 1.61 -1.02
N ALA A 45 -4.93 1.35 -1.21
CA ALA A 45 -5.44 0.68 -2.41
C ALA A 45 -5.12 1.43 -3.72
N GLU A 46 -5.03 2.77 -3.65
CA GLU A 46 -4.58 3.59 -4.78
C GLU A 46 -3.05 3.52 -4.89
N GLN A 47 -2.55 3.14 -6.06
CA GLN A 47 -1.12 3.06 -6.31
C GLN A 47 -0.53 4.49 -6.42
N PRO A 48 0.65 4.75 -5.81
CA PRO A 48 1.15 6.12 -5.65
C PRO A 48 1.50 6.81 -6.97
N TRP A 49 1.80 6.07 -8.04
CA TRP A 49 2.06 6.64 -9.37
C TRP A 49 0.80 7.19 -10.07
N PHE A 50 -0.40 6.83 -9.61
CA PHE A 50 -1.63 7.49 -10.05
C PHE A 50 -1.89 8.81 -9.31
N GLU A 51 -1.12 9.07 -8.25
CA GLU A 51 -1.23 10.26 -7.41
C GLU A 51 -0.09 11.26 -7.66
N GLU A 52 0.67 11.12 -8.75
CA GLU A 52 1.80 12.01 -9.03
C GLU A 52 1.38 13.47 -9.23
N ASN A 53 0.12 13.73 -9.60
CA ASN A 53 -0.43 15.08 -9.65
C ASN A 53 -0.44 15.77 -8.27
N ARG A 54 -0.31 15.02 -7.17
CA ARG A 54 -0.15 15.55 -5.82
C ARG A 54 1.30 15.89 -5.50
N LEU A 55 2.28 15.26 -6.15
CA LEU A 55 3.70 15.58 -5.98
C LEU A 55 3.98 17.01 -6.47
N PHE A 56 5.04 17.64 -5.99
CA PHE A 56 5.43 18.99 -6.42
C PHE A 56 5.49 19.13 -7.96
N GLY A 57 4.45 19.75 -8.54
CA GLY A 57 4.27 19.84 -9.98
C GLY A 57 2.94 20.50 -10.37
N GLY A 58 2.91 21.84 -10.26
CA GLY A 58 1.78 22.69 -10.69
C GLY A 58 1.29 23.62 -9.57
N ASN A 59 1.87 24.82 -9.46
CA ASN A 59 1.49 25.91 -8.52
C ASN A 59 1.49 25.58 -7.00
N ALA A 60 1.95 24.41 -6.56
CA ALA A 60 1.88 23.98 -5.16
C ALA A 60 3.03 24.54 -4.30
N PHE A 61 2.86 25.76 -3.80
CA PHE A 61 3.65 26.37 -2.70
C PHE A 61 2.73 27.16 -1.76
N PRO A 62 3.12 27.32 -0.49
CA PRO A 62 3.11 26.27 0.54
C PRO A 62 1.68 25.75 0.79
N VAL A 63 1.59 24.49 1.20
CA VAL A 63 0.29 23.89 1.49
C VAL A 63 -0.17 24.37 2.87
N LYS A 64 -1.17 25.25 2.90
CA LYS A 64 -1.74 25.74 4.17
C LYS A 64 -2.40 24.58 4.90
N GLN A 65 -1.75 24.11 5.95
CA GLN A 65 -2.32 23.15 6.88
C GLN A 65 -3.30 23.89 7.79
N THR A 66 -4.49 23.32 7.99
CA THR A 66 -5.46 23.82 8.94
C THR A 66 -5.73 22.72 9.96
N GLY A 67 -5.74 23.06 11.25
CA GLY A 67 -6.11 22.13 12.32
C GLY A 67 -7.62 22.00 12.49
N GLU A 68 -8.39 22.48 11.51
CA GLU A 68 -9.86 22.42 11.54
C GLU A 68 -10.32 20.96 11.62
N GLY A 69 -11.39 20.71 12.37
CA GLY A 69 -11.89 19.34 12.60
C GLY A 69 -10.95 18.44 13.41
N GLY A 70 -9.88 18.99 14.01
CA GLY A 70 -8.88 18.21 14.74
C GLY A 70 -7.84 17.54 13.85
N LYS A 71 -7.67 18.04 12.61
CA LYS A 71 -6.66 17.58 11.68
C LYS A 71 -5.24 17.85 12.20
N VAL A 72 -4.34 16.90 11.96
CA VAL A 72 -2.93 17.02 12.36
C VAL A 72 -2.26 18.15 11.57
N VAL A 73 -1.46 18.96 12.28
CA VAL A 73 -0.68 20.07 11.73
C VAL A 73 0.78 19.92 12.14
N ILE A 74 1.68 20.16 11.21
CA ILE A 74 3.14 20.18 11.40
C ILE A 74 3.54 21.63 11.69
N GLU A 75 3.72 21.97 12.96
CA GLU A 75 4.07 23.34 13.38
C GLU A 75 5.58 23.61 13.36
N LYS A 76 6.38 22.56 13.53
CA LYS A 76 7.84 22.59 13.47
C LYS A 76 8.35 21.41 12.64
N ASN A 77 9.59 21.48 12.18
CA ASN A 77 10.25 20.35 11.53
C ASN A 77 10.14 19.11 12.42
N THR A 78 9.46 18.10 11.92
CA THR A 78 9.11 16.89 12.66
C THR A 78 9.76 15.70 11.97
N VAL A 79 10.60 14.98 12.71
CA VAL A 79 11.29 13.79 12.22
C VAL A 79 10.53 12.55 12.69
N LEU A 80 10.05 11.77 11.72
CA LEU A 80 9.38 10.50 11.92
C LEU A 80 10.38 9.38 11.65
N LYS A 81 10.69 8.58 12.66
CA LYS A 81 11.53 7.38 12.53
C LYS A 81 10.67 6.14 12.61
N GLY A 82 10.77 5.27 11.61
CA GLY A 82 9.96 4.07 11.50
C GLY A 82 10.75 2.82 11.15
N ILE A 83 10.11 1.68 11.36
CA ILE A 83 10.60 0.36 10.95
C ILE A 83 9.86 -0.03 9.68
N ILE A 84 10.60 -0.58 8.71
CA ILE A 84 10.05 -1.13 7.47
C ILE A 84 9.81 -2.63 7.65
N PHE A 85 8.63 -3.09 7.25
CA PHE A 85 8.22 -4.48 7.31
C PHE A 85 7.83 -5.01 5.94
N ARG A 86 8.11 -6.29 5.69
CA ARG A 86 7.55 -7.03 4.57
C ARG A 86 7.18 -8.42 5.03
N LYS A 87 5.90 -8.80 4.84
CA LYS A 87 5.36 -10.08 5.32
C LYS A 87 5.59 -10.30 6.82
N GLY A 88 5.51 -9.24 7.62
CA GLY A 88 5.69 -9.28 9.08
C GLY A 88 7.14 -9.28 9.58
N GLU A 89 8.13 -9.36 8.70
CA GLU A 89 9.54 -9.33 9.07
C GLU A 89 10.10 -7.91 8.97
N ASN A 90 10.92 -7.50 9.94
CA ASN A 90 11.67 -6.26 9.88
C ASN A 90 12.69 -6.33 8.73
N ARG A 91 12.63 -5.35 7.84
CA ARG A 91 13.49 -5.24 6.67
C ARG A 91 14.43 -4.06 6.73
N GLY A 92 14.24 -3.12 7.65
CA GLY A 92 14.99 -1.88 7.62
C GLY A 92 14.35 -0.74 8.41
N GLN A 93 14.84 0.45 8.14
CA GLN A 93 14.42 1.68 8.81
C GLN A 93 14.11 2.76 7.78
N ILE A 94 13.24 3.68 8.17
CA ILE A 94 12.88 4.86 7.40
C ILE A 94 12.91 6.08 8.31
N GLU A 95 13.45 7.18 7.79
CA GLU A 95 13.41 8.49 8.44
C GLU A 95 12.76 9.50 7.49
N ILE A 96 11.75 10.20 7.98
CA ILE A 96 10.97 11.17 7.20
C ILE A 96 10.91 12.48 7.97
N THR A 97 11.41 13.55 7.38
CA THR A 97 11.27 14.91 7.88
C THR A 97 10.07 15.58 7.22
N LEU A 98 9.15 16.05 8.05
CA LEU A 98 8.00 16.86 7.66
C LEU A 98 8.23 18.30 8.07
N SER A 99 8.05 19.22 7.13
CA SER A 99 8.24 20.65 7.35
C SER A 99 6.91 21.41 7.40
N PRO A 100 6.82 22.50 8.18
CA PRO A 100 5.60 23.31 8.27
C PRO A 100 5.16 23.94 6.94
N ASP A 101 6.07 24.08 5.98
CA ASP A 101 5.79 24.59 4.64
C ASP A 101 5.10 23.56 3.72
N GLY A 102 4.80 22.36 4.24
CA GLY A 102 4.13 21.30 3.50
C GLY A 102 5.08 20.36 2.76
N LYS A 103 6.40 20.43 3.01
CA LYS A 103 7.36 19.47 2.44
C LYS A 103 7.47 18.20 3.28
N ALA A 104 7.75 17.11 2.59
CA ALA A 104 8.14 15.83 3.15
C ALA A 104 9.39 15.33 2.42
N SER A 105 10.44 14.98 3.16
CA SER A 105 11.67 14.42 2.60
C SER A 105 12.20 13.33 3.52
N GLY A 106 13.02 12.43 3.01
CA GLY A 106 13.57 11.40 3.85
C GLY A 106 14.44 10.41 3.13
N GLU A 107 14.84 9.41 3.90
CA GLU A 107 15.67 8.31 3.46
C GLU A 107 15.16 7.00 4.04
N CYS A 108 15.45 5.89 3.36
CA CYS A 108 15.26 4.58 3.94
C CYS A 108 16.40 3.63 3.57
N SER A 109 16.62 2.66 4.46
CA SER A 109 17.60 1.61 4.27
C SER A 109 16.96 0.27 4.61
N CYS A 110 17.09 -0.70 3.71
CA CYS A 110 16.65 -2.07 3.91
C CYS A 110 17.76 -3.06 3.65
N GLN A 111 17.78 -4.16 4.41
CA GLN A 111 18.67 -5.29 4.17
C GLN A 111 17.88 -6.60 4.27
N TYR A 112 18.16 -7.53 3.36
CA TYR A 112 17.60 -8.87 3.44
C TYR A 112 18.56 -9.93 2.89
N GLU A 113 18.44 -11.10 3.48
CA GLU A 113 19.31 -12.24 3.23
C GLU A 113 18.48 -13.39 2.65
N TYR A 114 18.95 -13.95 1.55
CA TYR A 114 18.48 -15.21 0.99
C TYR A 114 19.62 -16.24 1.03
N PRO A 115 19.33 -17.54 0.81
CA PRO A 115 20.37 -18.58 0.80
C PRO A 115 21.54 -18.26 -0.14
N ASP A 116 21.24 -17.78 -1.36
CA ASP A 116 22.26 -17.58 -2.40
C ASP A 116 22.65 -16.12 -2.61
N SER A 117 21.94 -15.17 -2.00
CA SER A 117 22.21 -13.74 -2.21
C SER A 117 21.85 -12.89 -1.01
N SER A 118 22.53 -11.76 -0.86
CA SER A 118 22.14 -10.68 0.04
C SER A 118 21.77 -9.45 -0.77
N TYR A 119 20.91 -8.62 -0.20
CA TYR A 119 20.45 -7.39 -0.82
C TYR A 119 20.52 -6.27 0.20
N GLN A 120 21.05 -5.14 -0.26
CA GLN A 120 21.06 -3.87 0.46
C GLN A 120 20.35 -2.84 -0.40
N ILE A 121 19.41 -2.11 0.17
CA ILE A 121 18.67 -1.06 -0.51
C ILE A 121 18.86 0.22 0.30
N ALA A 122 19.25 1.30 -0.37
CA ALA A 122 19.26 2.65 0.17
C ALA A 122 18.43 3.55 -0.75
N ALA A 123 17.62 4.44 -0.19
CA ALA A 123 16.77 5.32 -0.98
C ALA A 123 16.69 6.71 -0.36
N GLU A 124 16.58 7.72 -1.22
CA GLU A 124 16.31 9.11 -0.87
C GLU A 124 15.08 9.59 -1.64
N PHE A 125 14.20 10.34 -0.96
CA PHE A 125 12.94 10.77 -1.53
C PHE A 125 12.50 12.13 -1.02
N ALA A 126 11.72 12.83 -1.85
CA ALA A 126 11.11 14.11 -1.52
C ALA A 126 9.72 14.25 -2.13
N GLY A 127 8.89 15.07 -1.52
CA GLY A 127 7.52 15.33 -1.93
C GLY A 127 6.82 16.20 -0.90
N ASN A 128 5.51 16.04 -0.78
CA ASN A 128 4.68 17.00 -0.05
C ASN A 128 3.64 16.33 0.82
N ILE A 129 3.22 17.13 1.79
CA ILE A 129 2.06 16.92 2.60
C ILE A 129 0.83 17.36 1.79
N ASP A 130 -0.27 16.62 1.94
CA ASP A 130 -1.55 16.95 1.35
C ASP A 130 -2.66 16.89 2.43
N PRO A 131 -3.10 18.05 2.95
CA PRO A 131 -4.16 18.11 3.95
C PRO A 131 -5.54 17.95 3.32
N THR A 132 -5.66 17.83 1.99
CA THR A 132 -6.96 17.65 1.32
C THR A 132 -7.34 16.17 1.19
N LYS A 133 -6.37 15.25 1.25
CA LYS A 133 -6.67 13.82 1.23
C LYS A 133 -7.31 13.40 2.55
N ILE A 134 -8.37 12.60 2.42
CA ILE A 134 -9.17 12.05 3.53
C ILE A 134 -8.90 10.55 3.57
N LEU A 135 -8.55 10.04 4.76
CA LEU A 135 -8.33 8.63 4.95
C LEU A 135 -9.67 7.90 4.79
N LYS A 136 -9.70 6.88 3.93
CA LYS A 136 -10.83 5.97 3.81
C LYS A 136 -10.39 4.60 4.29
N ASN A 137 -11.07 4.08 5.29
CA ASN A 137 -10.83 2.75 5.84
C ASN A 137 -12.16 2.02 6.05
N LYS A 138 -12.11 0.85 6.69
CA LYS A 138 -13.30 0.04 6.96
C LYS A 138 -14.31 0.72 7.88
N ASP A 139 -13.86 1.62 8.74
CA ASP A 139 -14.68 2.32 9.72
C ASP A 139 -15.30 3.61 9.12
N GLY A 140 -14.92 3.95 7.88
CA GLY A 140 -15.46 5.05 7.11
C GLY A 140 -14.40 6.06 6.69
N LYS A 141 -14.77 7.33 6.71
CA LYS A 141 -13.89 8.45 6.40
C LYS A 141 -13.31 9.01 7.70
N ASP A 142 -11.99 9.24 7.72
CA ASP A 142 -11.31 9.95 8.79
C ASP A 142 -10.53 11.13 8.20
N GLU A 143 -10.92 12.33 8.59
CA GLU A 143 -10.33 13.59 8.08
C GLU A 143 -9.14 14.05 8.93
N LYS A 144 -8.93 13.44 10.10
CA LYS A 144 -7.94 13.89 11.09
C LYS A 144 -6.50 13.58 10.70
N PRO A 145 -6.18 12.40 10.12
CA PRO A 145 -4.82 12.10 9.71
C PRO A 145 -4.35 13.00 8.58
N LEU A 146 -3.06 13.32 8.59
CA LEU A 146 -2.40 14.12 7.57
C LEU A 146 -1.68 13.20 6.58
N TYR A 147 -2.00 13.33 5.29
CA TYR A 147 -1.37 12.53 4.25
C TYR A 147 -0.08 13.18 3.76
N PHE A 148 0.86 12.36 3.32
CA PHE A 148 1.97 12.80 2.48
C PHE A 148 2.30 11.75 1.42
N ILE A 149 2.92 12.23 0.34
CA ILE A 149 3.44 11.41 -0.74
C ILE A 149 4.80 11.95 -1.17
N THR A 150 5.74 11.04 -1.40
CA THR A 150 7.08 11.35 -1.88
C THR A 150 7.45 10.45 -3.05
N LYS A 151 8.39 10.94 -3.85
CA LYS A 151 9.03 10.19 -4.93
C LYS A 151 10.53 10.43 -4.87
N GLY A 152 11.30 9.44 -5.28
CA GLY A 152 12.74 9.52 -5.24
C GLY A 152 13.40 8.41 -6.02
N LYS A 153 14.65 8.12 -5.65
CA LYS A 153 15.43 7.04 -6.22
C LYS A 153 15.92 6.11 -5.12
N TYR A 154 15.99 4.83 -5.44
CA TYR A 154 16.70 3.86 -4.62
C TYR A 154 17.82 3.20 -5.40
N GLN A 155 18.87 2.84 -4.67
CA GLN A 155 19.95 1.98 -5.11
C GLN A 155 19.78 0.62 -4.42
N GLN A 156 19.79 -0.45 -5.20
CA GLN A 156 19.85 -1.82 -4.69
C GLN A 156 21.18 -2.45 -5.07
N VAL A 157 21.89 -2.98 -4.08
CA VAL A 157 23.09 -3.80 -4.24
C VAL A 157 22.71 -5.25 -3.94
N LYS A 158 22.72 -6.11 -4.96
CA LYS A 158 22.60 -7.56 -4.81
C LYS A 158 23.99 -8.17 -4.80
N THR A 159 24.30 -9.02 -3.83
CA THR A 159 25.58 -9.73 -3.73
C THR A 159 25.33 -11.24 -3.77
N ASP A 160 26.01 -11.95 -4.67
CA ASP A 160 25.97 -13.42 -4.69
C ASP A 160 26.91 -14.00 -3.62
N LYS A 161 26.37 -14.87 -2.78
CA LYS A 161 27.13 -15.52 -1.70
C LYS A 161 28.10 -16.59 -2.20
N ALA A 162 27.90 -17.11 -3.41
CA ALA A 162 28.84 -17.99 -4.10
C ALA A 162 30.07 -17.24 -4.66
N GLY A 163 30.18 -15.92 -4.42
CA GLY A 163 31.34 -15.12 -4.81
C GLY A 163 31.34 -14.64 -6.27
N LYS A 164 30.20 -14.72 -6.96
CA LYS A 164 30.09 -14.37 -8.39
C LYS A 164 29.95 -12.86 -8.67
N GLY A 165 30.02 -12.02 -7.65
CA GLY A 165 30.04 -10.55 -7.77
C GLY A 165 28.82 -9.85 -7.15
N SER A 166 28.75 -8.54 -7.36
CA SER A 166 27.64 -7.68 -6.95
C SER A 166 27.03 -6.95 -8.15
N TRP A 167 25.72 -6.70 -8.08
CA TRP A 167 24.97 -5.97 -9.10
C TRP A 167 24.28 -4.78 -8.46
N ILE A 168 24.37 -3.63 -9.12
CA ILE A 168 23.76 -2.38 -8.68
C ILE A 168 22.60 -2.04 -9.60
N THR A 169 21.45 -1.70 -9.02
CA THR A 169 20.26 -1.27 -9.73
C THR A 169 19.79 0.07 -9.15
N ASN A 170 19.46 1.03 -10.02
CA ASN A 170 18.97 2.35 -9.62
C ASN A 170 17.60 2.62 -10.22
N GLU A 171 16.60 2.81 -9.38
CA GLU A 171 15.19 2.84 -9.82
C GLU A 171 14.36 3.80 -8.95
N ASN A 172 13.07 3.95 -9.27
CA ASN A 172 12.17 4.86 -8.53
C ASN A 172 11.69 4.26 -7.21
N VAL A 173 11.59 5.11 -6.19
CA VAL A 173 10.88 4.80 -4.94
C VAL A 173 9.72 5.76 -4.75
N TYR A 174 8.61 5.26 -4.20
CA TYR A 174 7.54 6.09 -3.65
C TYR A 174 7.37 5.78 -2.17
N VAL A 175 7.17 6.81 -1.36
CA VAL A 175 6.77 6.65 0.03
C VAL A 175 5.50 7.44 0.26
N VAL A 176 4.50 6.78 0.82
CA VAL A 176 3.23 7.38 1.22
C VAL A 176 2.98 7.10 2.68
N GLY A 177 2.26 8.00 3.34
CA GLY A 177 1.94 7.81 4.74
C GLY A 177 0.81 8.69 5.26
N TRP A 178 0.27 8.24 6.38
CA TRP A 178 -0.71 8.96 7.18
C TRP A 178 -0.10 9.24 8.55
N VAL A 179 -0.12 10.51 8.95
CA VAL A 179 0.33 10.98 10.26
C VAL A 179 -0.89 11.22 11.13
N GLU A 180 -0.96 10.55 12.26
CA GLU A 180 -2.03 10.65 13.24
C GLU A 180 -1.68 11.67 14.34
N GLN A 181 -2.65 11.95 15.21
CA GLN A 181 -2.40 12.81 16.37
C GLN A 181 -1.29 12.22 17.24
N GLY A 182 -0.45 13.10 17.80
CA GLY A 182 0.74 12.67 18.53
C GLY A 182 1.92 12.26 17.63
N TYR A 183 1.85 12.51 16.31
CA TYR A 183 2.92 12.27 15.34
C TYR A 183 3.32 10.79 15.20
N SER A 184 2.43 9.87 15.58
CA SER A 184 2.55 8.50 15.09
C SER A 184 2.18 8.48 13.60
N ALA A 185 2.84 7.64 12.82
CA ALA A 185 2.58 7.53 11.40
C ALA A 185 2.75 6.10 10.90
N LYS A 186 2.02 5.80 9.83
CA LYS A 186 2.10 4.52 9.11
C LYS A 186 1.94 4.74 7.62
N GLY A 187 2.52 3.86 6.83
CA GLY A 187 2.63 4.08 5.41
C GLY A 187 3.12 2.87 4.64
N LYS A 188 3.39 3.10 3.36
CA LYS A 188 4.01 2.13 2.46
C LYS A 188 5.21 2.71 1.74
N VAL A 189 6.18 1.84 1.46
CA VAL A 189 7.30 2.09 0.55
C VAL A 189 7.13 1.19 -0.65
N PHE A 190 7.21 1.78 -1.85
CA PHE A 190 7.13 1.07 -3.12
C PHE A 190 8.46 1.22 -3.86
N PHE A 191 9.21 0.13 -3.96
CA PHE A 191 10.39 0.05 -4.82
C PHE A 191 9.97 -0.43 -6.20
N MET A 192 10.03 0.48 -7.16
CA MET A 192 9.60 0.22 -8.53
C MET A 192 10.72 -0.40 -9.33
N THR A 193 10.40 -1.33 -10.22
CA THR A 193 11.37 -1.85 -11.17
C THR A 193 10.98 -1.44 -12.58
N SER A 194 11.97 -1.10 -13.41
CA SER A 194 11.74 -0.92 -14.85
C SER A 194 11.56 -2.25 -15.60
N SER A 195 11.87 -3.38 -14.95
CA SER A 195 11.77 -4.72 -15.53
C SER A 195 10.37 -5.30 -15.30
N GLU A 196 9.69 -5.60 -16.41
CA GLU A 196 8.35 -6.20 -16.39
C GLU A 196 8.31 -7.54 -15.62
N ASP A 197 9.43 -8.26 -15.59
CA ASP A 197 9.55 -9.58 -14.95
C ASP A 197 9.67 -9.53 -13.42
N ASN A 198 10.10 -8.41 -12.85
CA ASN A 198 10.51 -8.37 -11.42
C ASN A 198 9.42 -7.86 -10.48
N GLY A 199 8.36 -7.24 -11.01
CA GLY A 199 7.25 -6.68 -10.23
C GLY A 199 7.67 -5.57 -9.25
N ASN A 200 6.73 -4.71 -8.88
CA ASN A 200 7.00 -3.69 -7.85
C ASN A 200 7.01 -4.32 -6.47
N ALA A 201 7.96 -3.93 -5.62
CA ALA A 201 8.06 -4.45 -4.26
C ALA A 201 7.44 -3.45 -3.28
N GLU A 202 6.49 -3.95 -2.49
CA GLU A 202 5.74 -3.17 -1.50
C GLU A 202 6.12 -3.57 -0.08
N TYR A 203 6.30 -2.57 0.77
CA TYR A 203 6.69 -2.69 2.17
C TYR A 203 5.82 -1.78 3.02
N ASP A 204 5.40 -2.26 4.19
CA ASP A 204 4.72 -1.44 5.19
C ASP A 204 5.78 -0.72 6.04
N TRP A 205 5.47 0.46 6.54
CA TRP A 205 6.28 1.09 7.58
C TRP A 205 5.42 1.77 8.63
N GLN A 206 5.95 1.88 9.84
CA GLN A 206 5.29 2.58 10.93
C GLN A 206 6.31 3.18 11.90
N THR A 207 5.97 4.32 12.49
CA THR A 207 6.78 4.94 13.54
C THR A 207 6.81 4.05 14.77
N ASN A 208 7.95 4.04 15.49
CA ASN A 208 8.00 3.41 16.80
C ASN A 208 7.11 4.20 17.78
N LEU A 209 6.12 3.54 18.38
CA LEU A 209 5.19 4.13 19.36
C LEU A 209 5.89 4.60 20.66
N ASN A 210 7.22 4.49 20.76
CA ASN A 210 8.02 4.85 21.93
C ASN A 210 8.76 6.19 21.80
N GLY A 211 8.37 7.07 20.87
CA GLY A 211 9.06 8.34 20.61
C GLY A 211 9.09 9.29 21.82
N GLU A 212 10.24 9.39 22.48
CA GLU A 212 10.58 10.53 23.33
C GLU A 212 10.38 11.82 22.52
N ARG A 213 9.55 12.72 23.05
CA ARG A 213 9.43 14.08 22.53
C ARG A 213 10.78 14.76 22.69
N ILE A 214 11.50 14.98 21.58
CA ILE A 214 12.58 15.97 21.56
C ILE A 214 11.90 17.33 21.79
N LYS A 215 12.04 17.82 23.04
CA LYS A 215 11.55 19.12 23.48
C LYS A 215 12.30 20.22 22.76
#